data_AF-A0A3S1F5M7-F1
#
_entry.id   AF-A0A3S1F5M7-F1
#
_cell.length_a   1.000
_cell.length_b   1.000
_cell.length_c   1.000
_cell.angle_alpha   90.00
_cell.angle_beta   90.00
_cell.angle_gamma   90.00
#
_symmetry.space_group_name_H-M   'P 1'
#
loop_
_entity.id
_entity.type
_entity.pdbx_description
1 polymer ?
#
loop_
_entity_poly.entity_id
_entity_poly.type
_entity_poly.pdbx_seq_one_letter_code
_entity_poly.pdbx_strand_id
1 'polypeptide(L)' 'MTPENEAAARYFSAITAALSGLEVFMRDDRSPLYRHGIVAKIVAEHIARLDKSFSCWRNRLGFMDT' A
#
# COMPACT_ATOMS: atom_id res chain seq x y z
N MET A 1 -6.02 -10.15 -21.82
CA MET A 1 -5.98 -9.11 -20.77
C MET A 1 -6.41 -7.82 -21.45
N THR A 2 -7.53 -7.24 -21.04
CA THR A 2 -8.04 -6.01 -21.65
C THR A 2 -7.13 -4.82 -21.28
N PRO A 3 -7.09 -3.74 -22.07
CA PRO A 3 -6.34 -2.53 -21.73
C PRO A 3 -6.67 -1.99 -20.33
N GLU A 4 -7.93 -2.12 -19.91
CA GLU A 4 -8.42 -1.73 -18.59
C GLU A 4 -7.79 -2.58 -17.48
N ASN A 5 -7.65 -3.88 -17.70
CA ASN A 5 -7.05 -4.80 -16.73
C ASN A 5 -5.54 -4.57 -16.59
N GLU A 6 -4.88 -4.17 -17.68
CA GLU A 6 -3.47 -3.78 -17.66
C GLU A 6 -3.25 -2.45 -16.93
N ALA A 7 -4.12 -1.45 -17.16
CA ALA A 7 -4.10 -0.19 -16.42
C ALA A 7 -4.34 -0.40 -14.91
N ALA A 8 -5.30 -1.26 -14.55
CA ALA A 8 -5.56 -1.63 -13.18
C ALA A 8 -4.34 -2.33 -12.54
N ALA A 9 -3.73 -3.30 -13.23
CA ALA A 9 -2.54 -4.00 -12.72
C ALA A 9 -1.37 -3.04 -12.44
N ARG A 10 -1.11 -2.10 -13.36
CA ARG A 10 -0.08 -1.06 -13.18
C ARG A 10 -0.40 -0.16 -11.98
N TYR A 11 -1.65 0.26 -11.82
CA TYR A 11 -2.09 1.06 -10.67
C TYR A 11 -1.85 0.34 -9.34
N PHE A 12 -2.30 -0.92 -9.21
CA PHE A 12 -2.08 -1.71 -8.00
C PHE A 12 -0.59 -1.90 -7.69
N SER A 13 0.22 -2.18 -8.71
CA SER A 13 1.67 -2.31 -8.55
C SER A 13 2.32 -1.02 -8.04
N ALA A 14 1.94 0.14 -8.59
CA ALA A 14 2.49 1.43 -8.20
C ALA A 14 2.14 1.79 -6.74
N ILE A 15 0.88 1.59 -6.34
CA ILE A 15 0.45 1.86 -4.95
C ILE A 15 1.14 0.93 -3.96
N THR A 16 1.26 -0.37 -4.28
CA THR A 16 1.95 -1.34 -3.41
C THR A 16 3.42 -0.95 -3.21
N ALA A 17 4.11 -0.55 -4.29
CA ALA A 17 5.50 -0.10 -4.22
C ALA A 17 5.66 1.18 -3.38
N ALA A 18 4.74 2.15 -3.54
CA ALA A 18 4.76 3.39 -2.76
C ALA A 18 4.51 3.15 -1.26
N LEU A 19 3.54 2.30 -0.90
CA LEU A 19 3.26 1.95 0.50
C LEU A 19 4.44 1.20 1.13
N SER A 20 5.07 0.29 0.39
CA SER A 20 6.25 -0.44 0.85
C SER A 20 7.45 0.50 1.09
N GLY A 21 7.68 1.44 0.18
CA GLY A 21 8.73 2.46 0.34
C GLY A 21 8.48 3.39 1.52
N LEU A 22 7.22 3.76 1.75
CA LEU A 22 6.82 4.54 2.93
C LEU A 22 7.06 3.77 4.23
N GLU A 23 6.77 2.46 4.27
CA GLU A 23 7.07 1.63 5.44
C GLU A 23 8.59 1.61 5.73
N VAL A 24 9.43 1.46 4.71
CA VAL A 24 10.89 1.50 4.85
C VAL A 24 11.37 2.86 5.35
N PHE A 25 10.86 3.96 4.77
CA PHE A 25 11.18 5.31 5.21
C PHE A 25 10.79 5.55 6.68
N MET A 26 9.65 5.01 7.09
CA MET A 26 9.21 5.10 8.46
C MET A 26 10.16 4.32 9.37
N ARG A 27 10.54 3.08 9.05
CA ARG A 27 11.43 2.27 9.92
C ARG A 27 12.86 2.81 10.10
N ASP A 28 13.25 3.87 9.40
CA ASP A 28 14.54 4.53 9.61
C ASP A 28 14.53 5.41 10.88
N ASP A 29 15.10 4.85 11.96
CA ASP A 29 15.25 5.49 13.27
C ASP A 29 16.09 6.80 13.26
N ARG A 30 16.71 7.14 12.13
CA ARG A 30 17.47 8.39 11.96
C ARG A 30 16.58 9.60 11.63
N SER A 31 15.30 9.38 11.32
CA SER A 31 14.38 10.45 10.94
C SER A 31 13.90 11.25 12.16
N PRO A 32 14.05 12.59 12.19
CA PRO A 32 13.57 13.45 13.29
C PRO A 32 12.06 13.31 13.57
N LEU A 33 11.27 12.90 12.56
CA LEU A 33 9.83 12.64 12.68
C LEU A 33 9.52 11.42 13.57
N TYR A 34 10.45 10.45 13.65
CA TYR A 34 10.28 9.22 14.42
C TYR A 34 10.42 9.40 15.94
N ARG A 35 10.81 10.60 16.40
CA ARG A 35 10.79 10.96 17.83
C ARG A 35 9.39 10.95 18.45
N HIS A 36 8.32 10.83 17.67
CA HIS A 36 6.98 10.58 18.20
C HIS A 36 6.49 9.18 17.84
N GLY A 37 6.77 8.20 18.72
CA GLY A 37 6.33 6.80 18.58
C GLY A 37 4.82 6.58 18.41
N ILE A 38 3.98 7.61 18.60
CA ILE A 38 2.54 7.57 18.37
C ILE A 38 2.22 7.72 16.87
N VAL A 39 2.87 8.64 16.16
CA VAL A 39 2.59 8.90 14.74
C VAL A 39 3.06 7.73 13.89
N ALA A 40 4.27 7.23 14.16
CA ALA A 40 4.81 6.03 13.53
C ALA A 40 3.87 4.82 13.69
N LYS A 41 3.36 4.59 14.90
CA LYS A 41 2.48 3.46 15.21
C LYS A 41 1.11 3.57 14.51
N ILE A 42 0.46 4.73 14.61
CA ILE A 42 -0.87 4.93 14.00
C ILE A 42 -0.78 4.86 12.47
N VAL A 43 0.23 5.50 11.89
CA VAL A 43 0.42 5.52 10.43
C VAL A 43 0.78 4.15 9.90
N ALA A 44 1.66 3.39 10.58
CA ALA A 44 2.00 2.03 10.18
C ALA A 44 0.77 1.11 10.18
N GLU A 45 -0.06 1.19 11.23
CA GLU A 45 -1.32 0.42 11.27
C GLU A 45 -2.30 0.84 10.16
N HIS A 46 -2.35 2.13 9.82
CA HIS A 46 -3.21 2.62 8.75
C HIS A 46 -2.72 2.17 7.36
N ILE A 47 -1.42 2.21 7.10
CA ILE A 47 -0.79 1.69 5.87
C ILE A 47 -1.10 0.19 5.72
N ALA A 48 -0.95 -0.59 6.80
CA ALA A 48 -1.27 -2.03 6.77
C ALA A 48 -2.75 -2.31 6.48
N ARG A 49 -3.67 -1.47 6.98
CA ARG A 49 -5.10 -1.57 6.66
C ARG A 49 -5.40 -1.21 5.20
N LEU A 50 -4.74 -0.17 4.67
CA LEU A 50 -4.87 0.25 3.28
C LEU A 50 -4.37 -0.84 2.33
N ASP A 51 -3.20 -1.42 2.59
CA ASP A 51 -2.63 -2.49 1.78
C ASP A 51 -3.54 -3.73 1.71
N LYS A 52 -4.10 -4.14 2.85
CA LYS A 52 -5.11 -5.23 2.90
C LYS A 52 -6.35 -4.90 2.09
N SER A 53 -6.85 -3.67 2.19
CA SER A 53 -8.04 -3.23 1.46
C SER A 53 -7.79 -3.22 -0.05
N PHE A 54 -6.62 -2.73 -0.46
CA PHE A 54 -6.17 -2.75 -1.85
C PHE A 54 -6.03 -4.16 -2.40
N SER A 55 -5.44 -5.08 -1.62
CA SER A 55 -5.32 -6.48 -1.99
C SER A 55 -6.68 -7.17 -2.17
N CYS A 56 -7.66 -6.88 -1.30
CA CYS A 56 -9.03 -7.36 -1.46
C CYS A 56 -9.69 -6.83 -2.74
N TRP A 57 -9.49 -5.55 -3.08
CA TRP A 57 -10.00 -4.95 -4.31
C TRP A 57 -9.38 -5.59 -5.56
N ARG A 58 -8.06 -5.82 -5.56
CA ARG A 58 -7.37 -6.53 -6.64
C ARG A 58 -7.93 -7.95 -6.83
N ASN A 59 -8.17 -8.65 -5.72
CA ASN A 59 -8.73 -10.01 -5.76
C ASN A 59 -10.15 -10.00 -6.33
N ARG A 60 -11.00 -9.06 -5.90
CA ARG A 60 -12.36 -8.88 -6.42
C ARG A 60 -12.38 -8.62 -7.92
N LEU A 61 -11.51 -7.75 -8.44
CA LEU A 61 -11.42 -7.50 -9.89
C LEU A 61 -11.05 -8.79 -10.65
N GLY A 62 -10.11 -9.59 -10.11
CA GLY A 62 -9.75 -10.88 -10.70
C GLY A 62 -10.90 -11.90 -10.76
N PHE A 63 -11.89 -11.81 -9.85
CA PHE A 63 -13.10 -12.65 -9.86
C PHE A 63 -14.27 -12.06 -10.65
N MET A 64 -14.25 -10.75 -10.97
CA MET A 64 -15.30 -10.10 -11.78
C MET A 64 -15.03 -10.18 -13.28
N ASP A 65 -13.81 -10.54 -13.69
CA ASP A 65 -13.39 -10.75 -15.08
C ASP A 65 -13.71 -12.16 -15.64
N THR A 66 -14.46 -12.98 -14.89
CA THR A 66 -15.01 -14.28 -15.35
C THR A 66 -16.49 -14.17 -15.63
#